data_AF-A0A357XZH4-F1
#
_entry.id   AF-A0A357XZH4-F1
#
_cell.length_a   1.000
_cell.length_b   1.000
_cell.length_c   1.000
_cell.angle_alpha   90.00
_cell.angle_beta   90.00
_cell.angle_gamma   90.00
#
_symmetry.space_group_name_H-M   'P 1'
#
loop_
_entity.id
_entity.type
_entity.pdbx_description
1 polymer ?
#
loop_
_entity_poly.entity_id
_entity_poly.type
_entity_poly.pdbx_seq_one_letter_code
_entity_poly.pdbx_strand_id
1 'polypeptide(L)'
;MFGFFKKKNTQNKSPPQVLKLKYDAAQTTPENIRHWVMADGLSADASMTPEIRRTLRNRARLEVANNAYARGMVLTLADVCIGTGPRLQMLSDDEDF
;
A
#
# COMPACT_ATOMS: atom_id res chain seq x y z
N MET A 1 -59.39 -59.64 7.42
CA MET A 1 -59.08 -58.85 6.21
C MET A 1 -58.14 -57.72 6.63
N PHE A 2 -56.82 -57.93 6.56
CA PHE A 2 -55.81 -57.00 7.10
C PHE A 2 -55.34 -56.04 6.00
N GLY A 3 -55.60 -54.74 6.17
CA GLY A 3 -55.14 -53.68 5.26
C GLY A 3 -53.72 -53.22 5.60
N PHE A 4 -52.80 -53.36 4.66
CA PHE A 4 -51.44 -52.81 4.74
C PHE A 4 -51.45 -51.29 4.46
N PHE A 5 -51.27 -50.48 5.49
CA PHE A 5 -51.03 -49.03 5.33
C PHE A 5 -49.53 -48.77 5.14
N LYS A 6 -49.12 -48.40 3.92
CA LYS A 6 -47.74 -48.03 3.60
C LYS A 6 -47.50 -46.56 4.00
N LYS A 7 -46.75 -46.31 5.07
CA LYS A 7 -46.30 -44.94 5.45
C LYS A 7 -45.41 -44.37 4.34
N LYS A 8 -45.80 -43.24 3.75
CA LYS A 8 -44.93 -42.46 2.87
C LYS A 8 -43.90 -41.75 3.73
N ASN A 9 -42.62 -42.05 3.52
CA ASN A 9 -41.51 -41.42 4.22
C ASN A 9 -41.25 -40.05 3.59
N THR A 10 -41.86 -39.00 4.14
CA THR A 10 -41.59 -37.61 3.75
C THR A 10 -40.28 -37.19 4.39
N GLN A 11 -39.17 -37.44 3.68
CA GLN A 11 -37.87 -36.89 4.05
C GLN A 11 -37.97 -35.36 3.96
N ASN A 12 -37.97 -34.68 5.12
CA ASN A 12 -37.87 -33.23 5.21
C ASN A 12 -36.50 -32.81 4.68
N LYS A 13 -36.41 -32.49 3.39
CA LYS A 13 -35.24 -31.81 2.83
C LYS A 13 -35.25 -30.38 3.35
N SER A 14 -34.45 -30.10 4.37
CA SER A 14 -34.16 -28.73 4.78
C SER A 14 -33.64 -27.94 3.56
N PRO A 15 -34.09 -26.69 3.36
CA PRO A 15 -33.65 -25.90 2.23
C PRO A 15 -32.12 -25.76 2.25
N PRO A 16 -31.44 -25.73 1.09
CA PRO A 16 -29.99 -25.62 1.04
C PRO A 16 -29.54 -24.36 1.76
N GLN A 17 -28.71 -24.53 2.79
CA GLN A 17 -28.14 -23.42 3.54
C GLN A 17 -27.04 -22.78 2.69
N VAL A 18 -27.30 -21.59 2.16
CA VAL A 18 -26.30 -20.84 1.37
C VAL A 18 -25.25 -20.29 2.32
N LEU A 19 -24.04 -20.84 2.25
CA LEU A 19 -22.90 -20.38 3.04
C LEU A 19 -22.43 -19.02 2.49
N LYS A 20 -22.66 -17.94 3.25
CA LYS A 20 -22.13 -16.60 2.91
C LYS A 20 -20.74 -16.46 3.51
N LEU A 21 -19.73 -16.87 2.75
CA LEU A 21 -18.33 -16.59 3.09
C LEU A 21 -18.01 -15.15 2.72
N LYS A 22 -17.33 -14.44 3.63
CA LYS A 22 -16.80 -13.09 3.41
C LYS A 22 -15.28 -13.15 3.55
N TYR A 23 -14.59 -12.33 2.77
CA TYR A 23 -13.14 -12.20 2.86
C TYR A 23 -12.79 -11.28 4.02
N ASP A 24 -12.22 -11.84 5.10
CA ASP A 24 -11.97 -11.13 6.36
C ASP A 24 -11.13 -9.86 6.17
N ALA A 25 -10.06 -9.95 5.38
CA ALA A 25 -9.18 -8.82 5.08
C ALA A 25 -9.85 -7.70 4.25
N ALA A 26 -10.97 -7.96 3.59
CA ALA A 26 -11.74 -6.94 2.85
C ALA A 26 -12.91 -6.38 3.68
N GLN A 27 -13.09 -6.81 4.93
CA GLN A 27 -14.13 -6.26 5.80
C GLN A 27 -13.64 -4.98 6.45
N THR A 28 -14.46 -3.93 6.40
CA THR A 28 -14.25 -2.71 7.18
C THR A 28 -15.07 -2.79 8.46
N THR A 29 -14.39 -2.96 9.59
CA THR A 29 -14.98 -3.03 10.93
C THR A 29 -14.67 -1.74 11.71
N PRO A 30 -15.40 -1.42 12.78
CA PRO A 30 -15.12 -0.23 13.61
C PRO A 30 -13.68 -0.17 14.13
N GLU A 31 -13.05 -1.32 14.35
CA GLU A 31 -11.69 -1.46 14.86
C GLU A 31 -10.64 -1.17 13.78
N ASN A 32 -10.90 -1.54 12.53
CA ASN A 32 -9.93 -1.41 11.43
C ASN A 32 -10.19 -0.20 10.51
N ILE A 33 -11.30 0.52 10.69
CA ILE A 33 -11.67 1.63 9.81
C ILE A 33 -10.60 2.73 9.76
N ARG A 34 -9.94 3.00 10.89
CA ARG A 34 -8.84 3.98 10.98
C ARG A 34 -7.57 3.48 10.29
N HIS A 35 -7.34 2.17 10.28
CA HIS A 35 -6.19 1.58 9.62
C HIS A 35 -6.31 1.70 8.10
N TRP A 36 -7.51 1.45 7.57
CA TRP A 36 -7.78 1.48 6.13
C TRP A 36 -8.24 2.83 5.60
N VAL A 37 -8.29 3.88 6.42
CA VAL A 37 -8.88 5.18 6.04
C VAL A 37 -8.18 5.85 4.85
N MET A 38 -6.88 5.58 4.66
CA MET A 38 -6.08 6.11 3.57
C MET A 38 -5.86 5.10 2.43
N ALA A 39 -6.50 3.93 2.48
CA ALA A 39 -6.37 2.94 1.43
C ALA A 39 -7.17 3.38 0.21
N ASP A 40 -6.47 3.73 -0.86
CA ASP A 40 -7.05 4.04 -2.16
C ASP A 40 -6.69 2.97 -3.20
N GLY A 41 -7.31 3.06 -4.37
CA GLY A 41 -7.01 2.18 -5.51
C GLY A 41 -5.94 2.75 -6.44
N LEU A 42 -5.20 3.78 -6.03
CA LEU A 42 -4.25 4.47 -6.90
C LEU A 42 -2.86 3.83 -6.78
N SER A 43 -2.10 3.86 -7.87
CA SER A 43 -0.67 3.58 -7.80
C SER A 43 0.05 4.72 -7.06
N ALA A 44 1.24 4.43 -6.52
CA ALA A 44 2.05 5.43 -5.83
C ALA A 44 2.33 6.68 -6.70
N ASP A 45 2.51 6.51 -8.01
CA ASP A 45 2.72 7.63 -8.93
C ASP A 45 1.43 8.41 -9.20
N ALA A 46 0.29 7.71 -9.31
CA ALA A 46 -1.01 8.33 -9.58
C ALA A 46 -1.51 9.16 -8.39
N SER A 47 -1.25 8.73 -7.16
CA SER A 47 -1.63 9.47 -5.95
C SER A 47 -0.71 10.67 -5.67
N MET A 48 0.47 10.72 -6.29
CA MET A 48 1.50 11.70 -5.98
C MET A 48 1.34 13.01 -6.79
N THR A 49 0.30 13.81 -6.54
CA THR A 49 0.10 15.11 -7.23
C THR A 49 1.20 16.14 -6.89
N PRO A 50 1.38 17.22 -7.69
CA PRO A 50 2.38 18.27 -7.40
C PRO A 50 2.29 18.87 -5.98
N GLU A 51 1.07 19.07 -5.48
CA GLU A 51 0.78 19.63 -4.15
C GLU A 51 1.17 18.66 -3.04
N ILE A 52 0.86 17.38 -3.21
CA ILE A 52 1.24 16.32 -2.27
C ILE A 52 2.76 16.21 -2.20
N ARG A 53 3.46 16.21 -3.36
CA ARG A 53 4.93 16.22 -3.40
C ARG A 53 5.53 17.43 -2.68
N ARG A 54 4.96 18.62 -2.88
CA ARG A 54 5.41 19.84 -2.21
C ARG A 54 5.26 19.71 -0.69
N THR A 55 4.12 19.21 -0.25
CA THR A 55 3.82 19.03 1.18
C THR A 55 4.76 18.01 1.82
N LEU A 56 4.97 16.86 1.18
CA LEU A 56 5.90 15.83 1.66
C LEU A 56 7.34 16.35 1.74
N ARG A 57 7.83 17.07 0.73
CA ARG A 57 9.18 17.68 0.75
C ARG A 57 9.34 18.66 1.91
N ASN A 58 8.36 19.52 2.14
CA ASN A 58 8.40 20.49 3.24
C ASN A 58 8.42 19.81 4.62
N ARG A 59 7.60 18.76 4.81
CA ARG A 59 7.54 17.99 6.06
C ARG A 59 8.82 17.17 6.28
N ALA A 60 9.26 16.43 5.26
CA ALA A 60 10.45 15.59 5.33
C ALA A 60 11.71 16.39 5.69
N ARG A 61 11.84 17.64 5.22
CA ARG A 61 12.96 18.51 5.57
C ARG A 61 13.08 18.73 7.08
N LEU A 62 11.95 18.92 7.77
CA LEU A 62 11.93 19.13 9.22
C LEU A 62 12.19 17.83 9.98
N GLU A 63 11.60 16.72 9.53
CA GLU A 63 11.81 15.39 10.13
C GLU A 63 13.28 14.95 10.06
N VAL A 64 13.90 15.11 8.89
CA VAL A 64 15.32 14.77 8.68
C VAL A 64 16.23 15.68 9.50
N ALA A 65 15.87 16.96 9.68
CA ALA A 65 16.66 17.87 10.51
C ALA A 65 16.59 17.54 12.01
N ASN A 66 15.46 17.03 12.49
CA ASN A 66 15.25 16.71 13.90
C ASN A 66 15.75 15.30 14.30
N ASN A 67 15.95 14.41 13.33
CA ASN A 67 16.34 13.02 13.59
C ASN A 67 17.70 12.69 12.96
N ALA A 68 18.73 12.54 13.79
CA ALA A 68 20.09 12.22 13.35
C ALA A 68 20.18 10.88 12.60
N TYR A 69 19.35 9.90 12.94
CA TYR A 69 19.30 8.60 12.25
C TYR A 69 18.74 8.74 10.84
N ALA A 70 17.61 9.45 10.70
CA ALA A 70 17.02 9.76 9.40
C ALA A 70 18.00 10.58 8.54
N ARG A 71 18.68 11.55 9.14
CA ARG A 71 19.72 12.36 8.48
C ARG A 71 20.85 11.51 7.93
N GLY A 72 21.36 10.56 8.72
CA GLY A 72 22.40 9.63 8.27
C GLY A 72 21.98 8.84 7.04
N MET A 73 20.80 8.19 7.08
CA MET A 73 20.29 7.42 5.94
C MET A 73 20.09 8.26 4.68
N VAL A 74 19.50 9.46 4.82
CA VAL A 74 19.26 10.35 3.67
C VAL A 74 20.56 10.83 3.06
N LEU A 75 21.57 11.17 3.87
CA LEU A 75 22.88 11.59 3.36
C LEU A 75 23.59 10.45 2.63
N THR A 76 23.56 9.24 3.18
CA THR A 76 24.12 8.07 2.50
C THR A 76 23.43 7.87 1.14
N LEU A 77 22.10 7.89 1.09
CA LEU A 77 21.36 7.72 -0.16
C LEU A 77 21.67 8.83 -1.18
N ALA A 78 21.74 10.08 -0.72
CA ALA A 78 22.09 11.21 -1.57
C ALA A 78 23.49 11.05 -2.16
N ASP A 79 24.44 10.55 -1.37
CA ASP A 79 25.81 10.32 -1.81
C ASP A 79 25.89 9.22 -2.88
N VAL A 80 25.10 8.14 -2.77
CA VAL A 80 25.10 7.09 -3.83
C VAL A 80 24.29 7.49 -5.07
N CYS A 81 23.21 8.24 -4.92
CA CYS A 81 22.32 8.56 -6.04
C CYS A 81 22.75 9.83 -6.81
N ILE A 82 23.21 10.85 -6.10
CA ILE A 82 23.61 12.15 -6.69
C ILE A 82 25.13 12.21 -6.81
N GLY A 83 25.86 11.62 -5.86
CA GLY A 83 27.31 11.71 -5.79
C GLY A 83 27.79 13.10 -5.38
N THR A 84 29.02 13.40 -5.76
CA THR A 84 29.68 14.69 -5.51
C THR A 84 29.30 15.76 -6.55
N GLY A 85 28.00 15.91 -6.83
CA GLY A 85 27.44 17.00 -7.64
C GLY A 85 28.08 17.18 -9.04
N PRO A 86 27.76 18.29 -9.73
CA PRO A 86 28.43 18.64 -10.98
C PRO A 86 29.91 18.96 -10.72
N ARG A 87 30.80 18.24 -11.40
CA ARG A 87 32.24 18.55 -11.40
C ARG A 87 32.53 19.57 -12.48
N LEU A 88 33.46 20.49 -12.20
CA LEU A 88 33.95 21.43 -13.19
C LEU A 88 34.59 20.63 -14.33
N GLN A 89 33.98 20.67 -15.52
CA GLN A 89 34.56 20.13 -16.74
C GLN A 89 35.26 21.28 -17.46
N MET A 90 36.60 21.25 -17.50
CA MET A 90 37.38 22.12 -18.37
C MET A 90 37.52 21.42 -19.73
N LEU A 91 37.01 22.06 -20.78
CA LEU A 91 37.24 21.63 -22.14
C LEU A 91 38.50 22.34 -22.63
N SER A 92 39.54 21.55 -22.93
CA SER A 92 40.73 21.99 -23.65
C SER A 92 40.50 21.82 -25.15
N ASP A 93 41.05 22.71 -25.97
CA ASP A 93 41.09 22.53 -27.44
C ASP A 93 42.16 21.50 -27.87
N ASP A 94 42.95 21.03 -26.90
CA ASP A 94 44.07 20.10 -27.10
C ASP A 94 43.60 18.66 -26.81
N GLU A 95 43.61 17.79 -27.84
CA GLU A 95 43.23 16.36 -27.70
C GLU A 95 44.27 15.54 -26.92
N ASP A 96 45.48 16.08 -26.73
CA ASP A 96 46.59 15.42 -26.05
C ASP A 96 46.64 15.69 -24.52
N PHE A 97 45.61 16.34 -23.95
CA PHE A 97 45.50 16.65 -22.51
C PHE A 97 44.40 15.86 -21.78
#